data_AF-A0A1H9MFR7-F1
#
_entry.id   AF-A0A1H9MFR7-F1
#
_cell.length_a   1.000
_cell.length_b   1.000
_cell.length_c   1.000
_cell.angle_alpha   90.00
_cell.angle_beta   90.00
_cell.angle_gamma   90.00
#
_symmetry.space_group_name_H-M   'P 1'
#
loop_
_entity.id
_entity.type
_entity.pdbx_description
1 polymer ?
#
loop_
_entity_poly.entity_id
_entity_poly.type
_entity_poly.pdbx_seq_one_letter_code
_entity_poly.pdbx_strand_id
1 'polypeptide(L)'
;MSHSSSTEPVFLFPGQGGYLPGCLSRVCAGRALPAVVGQVDALSLRYGGPTISGLLEDADAPPLDTLLASDVPALSLAIFATELAVFDLARELAGVTPGLVIGHSFGEFAALTAAGALDLADGVRLVIARDRALRAADDTEGGMVALRVGRQRANAVVDSLADRGLAVAAHNGYDQVVVSGPHESLDRLTALAGLLGIEATRLRVPYPFHNRLLGEANRLFEADVAGVRVRAPRVPMYSPVLGRRVETEQDGREILTSHLEREVGFLPALVSVRGEGFTHFLECGARAALTDLVNANLPGVRTAAPVRQRRTLDELRGVFAAFSSTEAGSDTGSWTTGAPPVAVAEPSTPPAPSAGTDVPPVERAEPAAPRVEQVVAPARTTAPAPVEPPPSGAGDVSGLVDELRTLYASAVGYPEEVFEADIELEADLGIDSIRQTELLQRARQKYDLPEADIRITDYTTLESIAGLLTELGAGRVRA
;
A
#
# COMPACT_ATOMS: atom_id res chain seq x y z
N MET A 1 -13.52 8.01 -29.16
CA MET A 1 -12.07 8.12 -29.40
C MET A 1 -11.47 6.75 -29.10
N SER A 2 -10.84 6.10 -30.07
CA SER A 2 -10.20 4.79 -29.85
C SER A 2 -8.99 4.97 -28.95
N HIS A 3 -9.06 4.49 -27.69
CA HIS A 3 -7.92 4.45 -26.80
C HIS A 3 -6.96 3.38 -27.33
N SER A 4 -5.97 3.79 -28.10
CA SER A 4 -4.83 2.94 -28.46
C SER A 4 -4.16 2.52 -27.15
N SER A 5 -4.20 1.22 -26.81
CA SER A 5 -3.45 0.70 -25.66
C SER A 5 -1.98 1.02 -25.85
N SER A 6 -1.36 1.75 -24.91
CA SER A 6 0.09 1.96 -24.95
C SER A 6 0.77 0.62 -24.70
N THR A 7 1.64 0.20 -25.64
CA THR A 7 2.51 -0.97 -25.45
C THR A 7 3.72 -0.65 -24.59
N GLU A 8 4.01 0.64 -24.36
CA GLU A 8 5.11 1.07 -23.51
C GLU A 8 4.70 0.90 -22.03
N PRO A 9 5.53 0.23 -21.21
CA PRO A 9 5.21 -0.03 -19.82
C PRO A 9 5.31 1.22 -18.93
N VAL A 10 4.62 1.15 -17.80
CA VAL A 10 4.83 2.05 -16.65
C VAL A 10 5.96 1.47 -15.81
N PHE A 11 7.00 2.25 -15.54
CA PHE A 11 8.02 1.86 -14.56
C PHE A 11 7.67 2.42 -13.18
N LEU A 12 7.71 1.55 -12.17
CA LEU A 12 7.31 1.82 -10.80
C LEU A 12 8.54 1.84 -9.89
N PHE A 13 8.68 2.91 -9.10
CA PHE A 13 9.77 3.09 -8.15
C PHE A 13 9.23 2.96 -6.71
N PRO A 14 9.56 1.89 -5.97
CA PRO A 14 9.03 1.63 -4.64
C PRO A 14 9.53 2.60 -3.55
N GLY A 15 8.94 2.50 -2.36
CA GLY A 15 9.37 3.26 -1.19
C GLY A 15 10.50 2.59 -0.41
N GLN A 16 10.73 3.08 0.82
CA GLN A 16 11.82 2.69 1.73
C GLN A 16 11.87 1.18 2.11
N GLY A 17 10.82 0.41 1.84
CA GLY A 17 10.81 -1.06 2.03
C GLY A 17 11.51 -1.86 0.91
N GLY A 18 11.95 -1.20 -0.16
CA GLY A 18 12.44 -1.82 -1.40
C GLY A 18 13.84 -2.45 -1.38
N TYR A 19 14.44 -2.68 -0.21
CA TYR A 19 15.81 -3.19 -0.08
C TYR A 19 15.89 -4.72 0.09
N LEU A 20 16.86 -5.33 -0.60
CA LEU A 20 17.24 -6.73 -0.48
C LEU A 20 18.78 -6.83 -0.42
N PRO A 21 19.37 -7.42 0.63
CA PRO A 21 20.81 -7.59 0.75
C PRO A 21 21.44 -8.31 -0.44
N GLY A 22 22.49 -7.71 -1.00
CA GLY A 22 23.22 -8.31 -2.11
C GLY A 22 22.34 -8.52 -3.34
N CYS A 23 21.34 -7.66 -3.58
CA CYS A 23 20.38 -7.84 -4.68
C CYS A 23 21.05 -7.92 -6.06
N LEU A 24 22.23 -7.30 -6.22
CA LEU A 24 23.04 -7.31 -7.44
C LEU A 24 24.22 -8.30 -7.38
N SER A 25 24.41 -9.04 -6.27
CA SER A 25 25.54 -9.96 -6.09
C SER A 25 25.69 -10.96 -7.23
N ARG A 26 24.58 -11.59 -7.65
CA ARG A 26 24.54 -12.55 -8.76
C ARG A 26 24.62 -11.89 -10.13
N VAL A 27 24.26 -10.62 -10.26
CA VAL A 27 24.42 -9.82 -11.48
C VAL A 27 25.91 -9.55 -11.72
N CYS A 28 26.65 -9.28 -10.64
CA CYS A 28 28.04 -8.83 -10.64
C CYS A 28 29.06 -9.95 -10.46
N ALA A 29 28.66 -11.23 -10.45
CA ALA A 29 29.54 -12.38 -10.19
C ALA A 29 30.77 -12.44 -11.13
N GLY A 30 31.85 -11.72 -10.78
CA GLY A 30 33.06 -11.52 -11.60
C GLY A 30 32.98 -10.36 -12.61
N ARG A 31 31.99 -9.47 -12.52
CA ARG A 31 31.78 -8.29 -13.38
C ARG A 31 31.66 -7.03 -12.52
N ALA A 32 31.86 -5.86 -13.14
CA ALA A 32 31.57 -4.60 -12.46
C ALA A 32 30.06 -4.47 -12.16
N LEU A 33 29.74 -3.83 -11.04
CA LEU A 33 28.38 -3.35 -10.75
C LEU A 33 27.85 -2.45 -11.88
N PRO A 34 26.52 -2.35 -12.04
CA PRO A 34 25.92 -1.33 -12.91
C PRO A 34 26.53 0.04 -12.63
N ALA A 35 26.88 0.78 -13.69
CA ALA A 35 27.71 1.99 -13.59
C ALA A 35 27.13 3.03 -12.62
N VAL A 36 25.80 3.14 -12.56
CA VAL A 36 25.09 4.06 -11.66
C VAL A 36 25.42 3.81 -10.18
N VAL A 37 25.68 2.56 -9.77
CA VAL A 37 26.01 2.22 -8.38
C VAL A 37 27.34 2.86 -7.98
N GLY A 38 28.38 2.72 -8.81
CA GLY A 38 29.67 3.35 -8.56
C GLY A 38 29.62 4.89 -8.65
N GLN A 39 28.74 5.43 -9.50
CA GLN A 39 28.51 6.88 -9.56
C GLN A 39 27.83 7.40 -8.29
N VAL A 40 26.85 6.67 -7.75
CA VAL A 40 26.20 6.99 -6.47
C VAL A 40 27.21 6.97 -5.33
N ASP A 41 28.10 5.97 -5.25
CA ASP A 41 29.16 5.95 -4.24
C ASP A 41 30.06 7.18 -4.32
N ALA A 42 30.55 7.52 -5.52
CA ALA A 42 31.42 8.67 -5.71
C ALA A 42 30.73 10.00 -5.35
N LEU A 43 29.46 10.15 -5.73
CA LEU A 43 28.66 11.33 -5.41
C LEU A 43 28.32 11.39 -3.92
N SER A 44 27.96 10.27 -3.31
CA SER A 44 27.64 10.17 -1.89
C SER A 44 28.83 10.60 -1.06
N LEU A 45 30.03 10.06 -1.33
CA LEU A 45 31.27 10.47 -0.68
C LEU A 45 31.55 11.97 -0.84
N ARG A 46 31.32 12.52 -2.05
CA ARG A 46 31.47 13.96 -2.31
C ARG A 46 30.55 14.82 -1.45
N TYR A 47 29.35 14.32 -1.15
CA TYR A 47 28.35 15.01 -0.31
C TYR A 47 28.41 14.60 1.17
N GLY A 48 29.41 13.80 1.57
CA GLY A 48 29.59 13.36 2.96
C GLY A 48 28.67 12.22 3.41
N GLY A 49 28.11 11.46 2.48
CA GLY A 49 27.31 10.27 2.72
C GLY A 49 28.13 8.96 2.71
N PRO A 50 27.47 7.81 2.99
CA PRO A 50 28.10 6.49 3.00
C PRO A 50 28.25 5.90 1.59
N THR A 51 29.09 4.87 1.45
CA THR A 51 29.10 4.01 0.25
C THR A 51 28.07 2.90 0.39
N ILE A 52 27.51 2.46 -0.74
CA ILE A 52 26.42 1.49 -0.82
C ILE A 52 26.75 0.27 -1.69
N SER A 53 27.84 0.28 -2.46
CA SER A 53 28.18 -0.86 -3.35
C SER A 53 28.24 -2.19 -2.61
N GLY A 54 28.87 -2.22 -1.43
CA GLY A 54 28.93 -3.43 -0.59
C GLY A 54 27.57 -3.96 -0.17
N LEU A 55 26.58 -3.08 0.05
CA LEU A 55 25.21 -3.48 0.43
C LEU A 55 24.46 -4.18 -0.72
N LEU A 56 24.87 -3.91 -1.96
CA LEU A 56 24.23 -4.42 -3.18
C LEU A 56 25.00 -5.62 -3.78
N GLU A 57 26.31 -5.70 -3.55
CA GLU A 57 27.19 -6.75 -4.06
C GLU A 57 27.37 -7.92 -3.08
N ASP A 58 27.36 -7.67 -1.77
CA ASP A 58 27.56 -8.72 -0.78
C ASP A 58 26.23 -9.42 -0.43
N ALA A 59 26.20 -10.73 -0.66
CA ALA A 59 25.05 -11.57 -0.35
C ALA A 59 24.76 -11.65 1.17
N ASP A 60 25.75 -11.37 2.00
CA ASP A 60 25.68 -11.38 3.46
C ASP A 60 25.60 -9.96 4.05
N ALA A 61 25.31 -8.95 3.21
CA ALA A 61 25.07 -7.59 3.67
C ALA A 61 23.96 -7.53 4.73
N PRO A 62 23.99 -6.55 5.66
CA PRO A 62 23.00 -6.45 6.72
C PRO A 62 21.56 -6.38 6.18
N PRO A 63 20.58 -7.06 6.80
CA PRO A 63 19.19 -7.00 6.37
C PRO A 63 18.59 -5.61 6.59
N LEU A 64 17.46 -5.35 5.90
CA LEU A 64 16.70 -4.10 5.97
C LEU A 64 16.52 -3.60 7.41
N ASP A 65 16.08 -4.47 8.32
CA ASP A 65 15.76 -4.07 9.70
C ASP A 65 17.02 -3.64 10.48
N THR A 66 18.17 -4.25 10.20
CA THR A 66 19.44 -3.83 10.79
C THR A 66 19.82 -2.44 10.31
N LEU A 67 19.78 -2.18 8.99
CA LEU A 67 20.11 -0.86 8.45
C LEU A 67 19.11 0.21 8.87
N LEU A 68 17.82 -0.11 9.00
CA LEU A 68 16.83 0.82 9.54
C LEU A 68 17.19 1.28 10.97
N ALA A 69 17.79 0.41 11.78
CA ALA A 69 18.19 0.71 13.14
C ALA A 69 19.58 1.38 13.23
N SER A 70 20.49 1.10 12.29
CA SER A 70 21.90 1.50 12.41
C SER A 70 22.37 2.54 11.39
N ASP A 71 21.82 2.52 10.17
CA ASP A 71 22.33 3.31 9.04
C ASP A 71 21.24 3.56 7.97
N VAL A 72 20.25 4.37 8.33
CA VAL A 72 19.19 4.81 7.40
C VAL A 72 19.76 5.52 6.15
N PRO A 73 20.77 6.39 6.24
CA PRO A 73 21.36 7.02 5.06
C PRO A 73 21.89 6.02 4.02
N ALA A 74 22.61 4.98 4.46
CA ALA A 74 23.10 3.95 3.54
C ALA A 74 21.94 3.15 2.93
N LEU A 75 20.90 2.85 3.72
CA LEU A 75 19.70 2.18 3.23
C LEU A 75 18.98 2.98 2.14
N SER A 76 18.70 4.26 2.38
CA SER A 76 18.01 5.15 1.44
C SER A 76 18.76 5.23 0.11
N LEU A 77 20.09 5.40 0.15
CA LEU A 77 20.93 5.46 -1.03
C LEU A 77 21.02 4.11 -1.75
N ALA A 78 21.05 2.99 -1.02
CA ALA A 78 21.06 1.64 -1.61
C ALA A 78 19.75 1.34 -2.37
N ILE A 79 18.61 1.77 -1.84
CA ILE A 79 17.31 1.66 -2.51
C ILE A 79 17.30 2.51 -3.78
N PHE A 80 17.65 3.80 -3.66
CA PHE A 80 17.73 4.73 -4.79
C PHE A 80 18.67 4.23 -5.90
N ALA A 81 19.85 3.72 -5.55
CA ALA A 81 20.81 3.17 -6.50
C ALA A 81 20.29 1.89 -7.18
N THR A 82 19.62 1.01 -6.42
CA THR A 82 19.02 -0.21 -6.98
C THR A 82 17.93 0.14 -7.99
N GLU A 83 17.07 1.10 -7.65
CA GLU A 83 16.00 1.58 -8.50
C GLU A 83 16.49 2.09 -9.86
N LEU A 84 17.52 2.94 -9.84
CA LEU A 84 18.15 3.42 -11.08
C LEU A 84 18.89 2.31 -11.82
N ALA A 85 19.54 1.39 -11.11
CA ALA A 85 20.21 0.25 -11.73
C ALA A 85 19.23 -0.66 -12.47
N VAL A 86 18.06 -0.96 -11.90
CA VAL A 86 17.05 -1.77 -12.59
C VAL A 86 16.43 -1.02 -13.77
N PHE A 87 16.20 0.30 -13.64
CA PHE A 87 15.78 1.15 -14.75
C PHE A 87 16.77 1.07 -15.93
N ASP A 88 18.07 1.21 -15.67
CA ASP A 88 19.12 1.13 -16.70
C ASP A 88 19.22 -0.29 -17.28
N LEU A 89 19.23 -1.33 -16.43
CA LEU A 89 19.32 -2.73 -16.87
C LEU A 89 18.14 -3.13 -17.77
N ALA A 90 16.91 -2.70 -17.48
CA ALA A 90 15.75 -2.99 -18.32
C ALA A 90 15.94 -2.45 -19.76
N ARG A 91 16.52 -1.26 -19.86
CA ARG A 91 16.78 -0.56 -21.13
C ARG A 91 17.96 -1.17 -21.86
N GLU A 92 19.07 -1.41 -21.16
CA GLU A 92 20.32 -1.90 -21.75
C GLU A 92 20.26 -3.36 -22.16
N LEU A 93 19.58 -4.21 -21.39
CA LEU A 93 19.57 -5.65 -21.62
C LEU A 93 18.50 -6.11 -22.61
N ALA A 94 17.39 -5.38 -22.73
CA ALA A 94 16.23 -5.80 -23.51
C ALA A 94 15.53 -4.66 -24.26
N GLY A 95 16.04 -3.42 -24.22
CA GLY A 95 15.43 -2.28 -24.90
C GLY A 95 14.08 -1.84 -24.31
N VAL A 96 13.73 -2.29 -23.10
CA VAL A 96 12.45 -1.95 -22.46
C VAL A 96 12.55 -0.52 -21.96
N THR A 97 11.78 0.38 -22.56
CA THR A 97 11.74 1.81 -22.20
C THR A 97 10.35 2.16 -21.66
N PRO A 98 10.26 2.97 -20.58
CA PRO A 98 8.97 3.34 -20.03
C PRO A 98 8.27 4.40 -20.87
N GLY A 99 6.96 4.23 -21.06
CA GLY A 99 6.06 5.28 -21.55
C GLY A 99 5.59 6.23 -20.45
N LEU A 100 5.76 5.81 -19.19
CA LEU A 100 5.46 6.59 -17.99
C LEU A 100 6.30 6.07 -16.81
N VAL A 101 6.68 6.95 -15.88
CA VAL A 101 7.24 6.57 -14.57
C VAL A 101 6.36 7.03 -13.42
N ILE A 102 6.31 6.24 -12.35
CA ILE A 102 5.59 6.57 -11.11
C ILE A 102 6.48 6.22 -9.91
N GLY A 103 6.70 7.18 -9.02
CA GLY A 103 7.34 6.93 -7.72
C GLY A 103 6.32 6.78 -6.60
N HIS A 104 6.51 5.79 -5.72
CA HIS A 104 5.73 5.65 -4.49
C HIS A 104 6.53 6.18 -3.31
N SER A 105 6.04 7.25 -2.67
CA SER A 105 6.71 7.82 -1.49
C SER A 105 8.17 8.14 -1.82
N PHE A 106 9.13 7.52 -1.12
CA PHE A 106 10.57 7.66 -1.36
C PHE A 106 10.99 7.38 -2.83
N GLY A 107 10.29 6.51 -3.56
CA GLY A 107 10.58 6.24 -4.97
C GLY A 107 10.40 7.45 -5.90
N GLU A 108 9.74 8.53 -5.47
CA GLU A 108 9.64 9.78 -6.25
C GLU A 108 11.03 10.38 -6.55
N PHE A 109 12.03 10.17 -5.69
CA PHE A 109 13.41 10.63 -5.94
C PHE A 109 14.04 9.93 -7.14
N ALA A 110 13.92 8.60 -7.20
CA ALA A 110 14.41 7.82 -8.32
C ALA A 110 13.58 8.08 -9.57
N ALA A 111 12.25 8.21 -9.45
CA ALA A 111 11.37 8.54 -10.58
C ALA A 111 11.72 9.90 -11.21
N LEU A 112 11.93 10.96 -10.40
CA LEU A 112 12.37 12.27 -10.88
C LEU A 112 13.74 12.20 -11.58
N THR A 113 14.66 11.39 -11.03
CA THR A 113 16.01 11.21 -11.61
C THR A 113 15.95 10.44 -12.93
N ALA A 114 15.22 9.32 -12.97
CA ALA A 114 15.00 8.48 -14.14
C ALA A 114 14.24 9.23 -15.25
N ALA A 115 13.30 10.12 -14.88
CA ALA A 115 12.61 10.99 -15.81
C ALA A 115 13.49 12.14 -16.34
N GLY A 116 14.67 12.36 -15.75
CA GLY A 116 15.58 13.45 -16.10
C GLY A 116 15.15 14.83 -15.59
N ALA A 117 14.19 14.88 -14.66
CA ALA A 117 13.81 16.09 -13.92
C ALA A 117 14.91 16.47 -12.90
N LEU A 118 15.56 15.47 -12.31
CA LEU A 118 16.81 15.61 -11.56
C LEU A 118 17.95 14.95 -12.35
N ASP A 119 19.16 15.47 -12.21
CA ASP A 119 20.34 14.69 -12.57
C ASP A 119 20.78 13.84 -11.37
N LEU A 120 21.64 12.85 -11.62
CA LEU A 120 22.06 11.90 -10.59
C LEU A 120 22.73 12.59 -9.38
N ALA A 121 23.50 13.65 -9.63
CA ALA A 121 24.19 14.39 -8.59
C ALA A 121 23.19 15.08 -7.65
N ASP A 122 22.19 15.77 -8.23
CA ASP A 122 21.11 16.38 -7.45
C ASP A 122 20.25 15.31 -6.75
N GLY A 123 19.94 14.19 -7.39
CA GLY A 123 19.21 13.08 -6.78
C GLY A 123 19.89 12.53 -5.52
N VAL A 124 21.19 12.19 -5.61
CA VAL A 124 22.00 11.71 -4.48
C VAL A 124 22.07 12.77 -3.37
N ARG A 125 22.32 14.04 -3.75
CA ARG A 125 22.37 15.15 -2.80
C ARG A 125 21.07 15.30 -2.03
N LEU A 126 19.92 15.20 -2.69
CA LEU A 126 18.61 15.34 -2.05
C LEU A 126 18.28 14.15 -1.15
N VAL A 127 18.63 12.92 -1.52
CA VAL A 127 18.44 11.75 -0.64
C VAL A 127 19.21 11.94 0.67
N ILE A 128 20.48 12.36 0.59
CA ILE A 128 21.30 12.66 1.78
C ILE A 128 20.71 13.83 2.58
N ALA A 129 20.30 14.90 1.90
CA ALA A 129 19.71 16.07 2.54
C ALA A 129 18.43 15.75 3.28
N ARG A 130 17.56 14.90 2.71
CA ARG A 130 16.32 14.43 3.33
C ARG A 130 16.59 13.69 4.63
N ASP A 131 17.54 12.75 4.62
CA ASP A 131 17.88 11.97 5.82
C ASP A 131 18.60 12.82 6.89
N ARG A 132 19.32 13.87 6.48
CA ARG A 132 19.86 14.87 7.40
C ARG A 132 18.75 15.72 8.02
N ALA A 133 17.78 16.17 7.22
CA ALA A 133 16.68 17.00 7.69
C ALA A 133 15.78 16.24 8.68
N LEU A 134 15.47 14.97 8.40
CA LEU A 134 14.72 14.10 9.32
C LEU A 134 15.42 13.90 10.68
N ARG A 135 16.76 13.78 10.68
CA ARG A 135 17.54 13.63 11.92
C ARG A 135 17.72 14.93 12.69
N ALA A 136 17.64 16.08 12.01
CA ALA A 136 17.86 17.39 12.60
C ALA A 136 16.58 18.03 13.15
N ALA A 137 15.41 17.57 12.72
CA ALA A 137 14.12 18.08 13.17
C ALA A 137 13.74 17.54 14.54
N ASP A 138 13.11 18.39 15.35
CA ASP A 138 12.51 18.01 16.62
C ASP A 138 11.14 17.36 16.38
N ASP A 139 10.61 16.67 17.40
CA ASP A 139 9.24 16.12 17.41
C ASP A 139 8.87 15.19 16.23
N THR A 140 9.84 14.46 15.69
CA THR A 140 9.64 13.49 14.61
C THR A 140 9.20 12.10 15.08
N GLU A 141 8.94 11.92 16.38
CA GLU A 141 8.52 10.65 16.95
C GLU A 141 7.15 10.20 16.44
N GLY A 142 7.07 8.94 16.02
CA GLY A 142 5.85 8.36 15.50
C GLY A 142 6.14 7.16 14.61
N GLY A 143 5.11 6.69 13.92
CA GLY A 143 5.29 5.62 12.95
C GLY A 143 4.12 5.53 12.00
N MET A 144 3.91 4.32 11.48
CA MET A 144 2.86 4.05 10.51
C MET A 144 2.22 2.68 10.76
N VAL A 145 0.93 2.55 10.45
CA VAL A 145 0.16 1.31 10.51
C VAL A 145 -0.58 1.16 9.17
N ALA A 146 -0.42 0.01 8.52
CA ALA A 146 -1.25 -0.37 7.39
C ALA A 146 -2.57 -0.97 7.90
N LEU A 147 -3.70 -0.51 7.37
CA LEU A 147 -5.03 -1.05 7.65
C LEU A 147 -5.57 -1.75 6.41
N ARG A 148 -6.10 -2.97 6.58
CA ARG A 148 -6.75 -3.73 5.50
C ARG A 148 -8.20 -3.33 5.35
N VAL A 149 -8.40 -2.09 4.89
CA VAL A 149 -9.72 -1.50 4.70
C VAL A 149 -9.68 -0.38 3.67
N GLY A 150 -10.81 -0.09 3.02
CA GLY A 150 -10.95 1.04 2.11
C GLY A 150 -10.92 2.41 2.81
N ARG A 151 -10.58 3.43 2.03
CA ARG A 151 -10.33 4.81 2.51
C ARG A 151 -11.43 5.39 3.38
N GLN A 152 -12.70 5.24 2.99
CA GLN A 152 -13.82 5.83 3.73
C GLN A 152 -13.90 5.27 5.16
N ARG A 153 -13.81 3.94 5.31
CA ARG A 153 -13.87 3.28 6.61
C ARG A 153 -12.61 3.55 7.42
N ALA A 154 -11.43 3.64 6.79
CA ALA A 154 -10.22 4.07 7.49
C ALA A 154 -10.35 5.49 8.06
N ASN A 155 -10.83 6.45 7.28
CA ASN A 155 -11.08 7.81 7.75
C ASN A 155 -12.02 7.82 8.95
N ALA A 156 -13.14 7.08 8.89
CA ALA A 156 -14.07 6.99 10.01
C ALA A 156 -13.40 6.47 11.29
N VAL A 157 -12.51 5.48 11.18
CA VAL A 157 -11.75 4.95 12.34
C VAL A 157 -10.76 6.00 12.86
N VAL A 158 -10.00 6.67 11.98
CA VAL A 158 -9.04 7.73 12.35
C VAL A 158 -9.76 8.90 13.03
N ASP A 159 -10.84 9.40 12.43
CA ASP A 159 -11.61 10.54 12.94
C ASP A 159 -12.25 10.23 14.31
N SER A 160 -12.64 8.97 14.56
CA SER A 160 -13.22 8.53 15.84
C SER A 160 -12.26 8.68 17.03
N LEU A 161 -10.95 8.72 16.79
CA LEU A 161 -9.94 8.92 17.84
C LEU A 161 -9.74 10.40 18.18
N ALA A 162 -10.28 11.32 17.37
CA ALA A 162 -10.18 12.76 17.52
C ALA A 162 -8.74 13.30 17.72
N ASP A 163 -7.74 12.57 17.23
CA ASP A 163 -6.33 12.93 17.33
C ASP A 163 -5.85 13.56 16.03
N ARG A 164 -5.52 14.85 16.09
CA ARG A 164 -5.06 15.60 14.91
C ARG A 164 -3.64 15.21 14.46
N GLY A 165 -2.90 14.41 15.23
CA GLY A 165 -1.61 13.85 14.84
C GLY A 165 -1.73 12.62 13.92
N LEU A 166 -2.89 11.95 13.90
CA LEU A 166 -3.16 10.86 12.97
C LEU A 166 -3.58 11.40 11.60
N ALA A 167 -3.03 10.83 10.54
CA ALA A 167 -3.41 11.14 9.18
C ALA A 167 -3.31 9.90 8.29
N VAL A 168 -4.16 9.81 7.27
CA VAL A 168 -3.94 8.87 6.17
C VAL A 168 -2.69 9.32 5.42
N ALA A 169 -1.69 8.46 5.40
CA ALA A 169 -0.39 8.68 4.79
C ALA A 169 -0.31 8.15 3.36
N ALA A 170 -1.03 7.05 3.07
CA ALA A 170 -1.08 6.47 1.74
C ALA A 170 -2.41 5.76 1.48
N HIS A 171 -2.95 5.96 0.27
CA HIS A 171 -4.08 5.22 -0.27
C HIS A 171 -3.56 4.22 -1.31
N ASN A 172 -3.22 3.01 -0.86
CA ASN A 172 -2.52 2.01 -1.66
C ASN A 172 -3.44 1.12 -2.49
N GLY A 173 -4.68 0.91 -2.03
CA GLY A 173 -5.62 0.05 -2.72
C GLY A 173 -7.04 0.17 -2.17
N TYR A 174 -7.98 -0.49 -2.86
CA TYR A 174 -9.40 -0.50 -2.46
C TYR A 174 -9.63 -1.05 -1.05
N ASP A 175 -8.70 -1.90 -0.59
CA ASP A 175 -8.72 -2.55 0.72
C ASP A 175 -7.43 -2.29 1.51
N GLN A 176 -6.67 -1.24 1.17
CA GLN A 176 -5.42 -0.92 1.85
C GLN A 176 -5.16 0.58 1.95
N VAL A 177 -5.05 1.04 3.18
CA VAL A 177 -4.51 2.36 3.49
C VAL A 177 -3.38 2.25 4.51
N VAL A 178 -2.55 3.29 4.57
CA VAL A 178 -1.57 3.46 5.64
C VAL A 178 -1.91 4.72 6.39
N VAL A 179 -1.91 4.64 7.72
CA VAL A 179 -2.10 5.75 8.63
C VAL A 179 -0.77 6.03 9.32
N SER A 180 -0.39 7.29 9.46
CA SER A 180 0.79 7.73 10.21
C SER A 180 0.41 8.64 11.36
N GLY A 181 1.27 8.71 12.38
CA GLY A 181 1.10 9.62 13.51
C GLY A 181 1.87 9.18 14.76
N PRO A 182 1.56 9.74 15.93
CA PRO A 182 2.22 9.42 17.19
C PRO A 182 2.05 7.94 17.57
N HIS A 183 3.04 7.37 18.27
CA HIS A 183 3.02 5.96 18.68
C HIS A 183 1.75 5.59 19.46
N GLU A 184 1.42 6.36 20.49
CA GLU A 184 0.24 6.14 21.35
C GLU A 184 -1.08 6.17 20.56
N SER A 185 -1.18 7.09 19.59
CA SER A 185 -2.38 7.23 18.76
C SER A 185 -2.53 6.07 17.79
N LEU A 186 -1.42 5.56 17.26
CA LEU A 186 -1.40 4.36 16.43
C LEU A 186 -1.71 3.08 17.23
N ASP A 187 -1.35 3.02 18.51
CA ASP A 187 -1.71 1.90 19.39
C ASP A 187 -3.22 1.88 19.66
N ARG A 188 -3.81 3.05 19.94
CA ARG A 188 -5.26 3.23 20.04
C ARG A 188 -5.99 2.90 18.73
N LEU A 189 -5.43 3.31 17.60
CA LEU A 189 -5.94 2.96 16.26
C LEU A 189 -5.94 1.46 16.03
N THR A 190 -4.85 0.77 16.37
CA THR A 190 -4.71 -0.68 16.22
C THR A 190 -5.71 -1.42 17.10
N ALA A 191 -5.90 -0.98 18.35
CA ALA A 191 -6.89 -1.56 19.25
C ALA A 191 -8.32 -1.38 18.73
N LEU A 192 -8.67 -0.18 18.26
CA LEU A 192 -9.99 0.09 17.68
C LEU A 192 -10.22 -0.70 16.38
N ALA A 193 -9.21 -0.78 15.51
CA ALA A 193 -9.26 -1.59 14.30
C ALA A 193 -9.55 -3.07 14.64
N GLY A 194 -8.87 -3.62 15.65
CA GLY A 194 -9.10 -4.98 16.15
C GLY A 194 -10.54 -5.22 16.62
N LEU A 195 -11.13 -4.28 17.37
CA LEU A 195 -12.55 -4.36 17.79
C LEU A 195 -13.52 -4.35 16.60
N LEU A 196 -13.14 -3.73 15.50
CA LEU A 196 -13.93 -3.63 14.27
C LEU A 196 -13.63 -4.76 13.27
N GLY A 197 -12.78 -5.72 13.61
CA GLY A 197 -12.36 -6.80 12.72
C GLY A 197 -11.53 -6.32 11.51
N ILE A 198 -10.85 -5.18 11.64
CA ILE A 198 -9.94 -4.64 10.62
C ILE A 198 -8.53 -5.10 10.96
N GLU A 199 -7.88 -5.82 10.04
CA GLU A 199 -6.47 -6.17 10.18
C GLU A 199 -5.60 -4.91 10.12
N ALA A 200 -4.70 -4.79 11.09
CA ALA A 200 -3.79 -3.67 11.26
C ALA A 200 -2.35 -4.19 11.42
N THR A 201 -1.43 -3.69 10.61
CA THR A 201 -0.01 -4.10 10.63
C THR A 201 0.88 -2.89 10.88
N ARG A 202 1.67 -2.93 11.96
CA ARG A 202 2.67 -1.90 12.23
C ARG A 202 3.78 -1.95 11.17
N LEU A 203 4.06 -0.81 10.53
CA LEU A 203 5.15 -0.71 9.57
C LEU A 203 6.46 -0.40 10.29
N ARG A 204 7.52 -1.09 9.89
CA ARG A 204 8.88 -0.86 10.40
C ARG A 204 9.51 0.30 9.66
N VAL A 205 9.16 1.51 10.09
CA VAL A 205 9.71 2.77 9.60
C VAL A 205 10.01 3.69 10.78
N PRO A 206 11.07 4.51 10.71
CA PRO A 206 11.53 5.31 11.84
C PRO A 206 10.69 6.58 12.08
N TYR A 207 9.83 6.97 11.13
CA TYR A 207 9.12 8.24 11.16
C TYR A 207 7.66 8.10 10.72
N PRO A 208 6.76 8.98 11.16
CA PRO A 208 5.40 9.08 10.64
C PRO A 208 5.40 9.81 9.29
N PHE A 209 5.88 9.15 8.23
CA PHE A 209 5.92 9.76 6.89
C PHE A 209 4.52 10.18 6.39
N HIS A 210 4.50 11.17 5.50
CA HIS A 210 3.28 11.77 4.94
C HIS A 210 2.36 12.30 6.03
N ASN A 211 2.97 13.03 6.97
CA ASN A 211 2.30 13.60 8.11
C ASN A 211 2.86 14.99 8.42
N ARG A 212 1.97 15.90 8.83
CA ARG A 212 2.32 17.25 9.29
C ARG A 212 3.30 17.28 10.47
N LEU A 213 3.43 16.20 11.23
CA LEU A 213 4.44 16.07 12.29
C LEU A 213 5.86 16.23 11.73
N LEU A 214 6.08 15.92 10.46
CA LEU A 214 7.37 16.11 9.79
C LEU A 214 7.56 17.51 9.19
N GLY A 215 6.70 18.48 9.53
CA GLY A 215 6.76 19.82 8.94
C GLY A 215 8.07 20.57 9.18
N GLU A 216 8.74 20.37 10.33
CA GLU A 216 10.07 20.92 10.54
C GLU A 216 11.12 20.27 9.63
N ALA A 217 11.15 18.94 9.58
CA ALA A 217 12.03 18.19 8.68
C ALA A 217 11.81 18.62 7.22
N ASN A 218 10.56 18.84 6.84
CA ASN A 218 10.21 19.27 5.50
C ASN A 218 10.76 20.67 5.20
N ARG A 219 10.59 21.66 6.10
CA ARG A 219 11.20 23.00 5.96
C ARG A 219 12.74 22.97 5.89
N LEU A 220 13.38 22.14 6.70
CA LEU A 220 14.84 21.98 6.65
C LEU A 220 15.28 21.40 5.29
N PHE A 221 14.52 20.44 4.77
CA PHE A 221 14.77 19.84 3.48
C PHE A 221 14.51 20.79 2.30
N GLU A 222 13.48 21.63 2.38
CA GLU A 222 13.15 22.65 1.36
C GLU A 222 14.34 23.59 1.07
N ALA A 223 15.14 23.93 2.08
CA ALA A 223 16.33 24.75 1.92
C ALA A 223 17.38 24.09 1.00
N ASP A 224 17.52 22.77 1.05
CA ASP A 224 18.40 22.02 0.14
C ASP A 224 17.79 21.89 -1.26
N VAL A 225 16.46 21.75 -1.37
CA VAL A 225 15.73 21.72 -2.65
C VAL A 225 15.89 23.04 -3.42
N ALA A 226 15.98 24.17 -2.74
CA ALA A 226 16.27 25.46 -3.37
C ALA A 226 17.65 25.49 -4.05
N GLY A 227 18.59 24.66 -3.58
CA GLY A 227 19.97 24.58 -4.06
C GLY A 227 20.21 23.61 -5.22
N VAL A 228 19.16 22.98 -5.76
CA VAL A 228 19.24 22.02 -6.89
C VAL A 228 18.44 22.47 -8.11
N ARG A 229 18.80 21.94 -9.27
CA ARG A 229 18.14 22.28 -10.53
C ARG A 229 17.12 21.21 -10.92
N VAL A 230 15.86 21.48 -10.57
CA VAL A 230 14.72 20.73 -11.09
C VAL A 230 14.41 21.17 -12.52
N ARG A 231 14.16 20.21 -13.40
CA ARG A 231 13.84 20.39 -14.82
C ARG A 231 12.47 19.74 -15.11
N ALA A 232 11.85 20.10 -16.23
CA ALA A 232 10.71 19.35 -16.72
C ALA A 232 11.13 17.91 -17.09
N PRO A 233 10.32 16.90 -16.77
CA PRO A 233 10.66 15.51 -17.05
C PRO A 233 10.68 15.24 -18.57
N ARG A 234 11.64 14.43 -19.01
CA ARG A 234 11.81 14.00 -20.40
C ARG A 234 11.13 12.67 -20.68
N VAL A 235 11.04 11.81 -19.67
CA VAL A 235 10.15 10.65 -19.67
C VAL A 235 8.86 11.07 -18.98
N PRO A 236 7.67 10.80 -19.54
CA PRO A 236 6.42 11.15 -18.88
C PRO A 236 6.37 10.61 -17.46
N MET A 237 5.85 11.40 -16.52
CA MET A 237 5.79 11.05 -15.11
C MET A 237 4.42 11.39 -14.53
N TYR A 238 3.89 10.51 -13.67
CA TYR A 238 2.71 10.77 -12.85
C TYR A 238 3.13 10.70 -11.37
N SER A 239 2.80 11.73 -10.60
CA SER A 239 3.09 11.78 -9.16
C SER A 239 1.86 11.39 -8.35
N PRO A 240 1.92 10.31 -7.55
CA PRO A 240 0.86 9.98 -6.60
C PRO A 240 0.70 11.01 -5.48
N VAL A 241 1.75 11.77 -5.17
CA VAL A 241 1.73 12.85 -4.18
C VAL A 241 0.93 14.04 -4.71
N LEU A 242 1.17 14.44 -5.97
CA LEU A 242 0.42 15.54 -6.59
C LEU A 242 -0.97 15.12 -7.08
N GLY A 243 -1.16 13.84 -7.40
CA GLY A 243 -2.37 13.31 -8.02
C GLY A 243 -2.55 13.73 -9.47
N ARG A 244 -1.45 13.98 -10.19
CA ARG A 244 -1.45 14.43 -11.60
C ARG A 244 -0.13 14.12 -12.30
N ARG A 245 -0.11 14.33 -13.62
CA ARG A 245 1.11 14.33 -14.43
C ARG A 245 2.06 15.46 -14.01
N VAL A 246 3.35 15.18 -14.08
CA VAL A 246 4.42 16.14 -13.81
C VAL A 246 4.84 16.73 -15.16
N GLU A 247 4.54 18.00 -15.39
CA GLU A 247 4.77 18.64 -16.69
C GLU A 247 5.82 19.74 -16.61
N THR A 248 6.01 20.33 -15.44
CA THR A 248 6.85 21.51 -15.25
C THR A 248 7.94 21.31 -14.21
N GLU A 249 8.93 22.21 -14.21
CA GLU A 249 9.93 22.28 -13.13
C GLU A 249 9.27 22.53 -11.77
N GLN A 250 8.15 23.26 -11.75
CA GLN A 250 7.43 23.59 -10.53
C GLN A 250 6.73 22.37 -9.94
N ASP A 251 6.17 21.49 -10.76
CA ASP A 251 5.59 20.23 -10.28
C ASP A 251 6.67 19.36 -9.60
N GLY A 252 7.84 19.23 -10.22
CA GLY A 252 8.97 18.51 -9.63
C GLY A 252 9.44 19.11 -8.31
N ARG A 253 9.45 20.45 -8.18
CA ARG A 253 9.73 21.14 -6.91
C ARG A 253 8.65 20.87 -5.87
N GLU A 254 7.37 20.95 -6.24
CA GLU A 254 6.24 20.71 -5.34
C GLU A 254 6.27 19.28 -4.76
N ILE A 255 6.64 18.28 -5.56
CA ILE A 255 6.84 16.90 -5.08
C ILE A 255 7.89 16.87 -3.97
N LEU A 256 9.05 17.50 -4.20
CA LEU A 256 10.16 17.50 -3.25
C LEU A 256 9.81 18.27 -1.97
N THR A 257 9.24 19.46 -2.10
CA THR A 257 8.94 20.33 -0.95
C THR A 257 7.70 19.92 -0.17
N SER A 258 6.90 18.97 -0.66
CA SER A 258 5.76 18.42 0.09
C SER A 258 5.95 16.93 0.44
N HIS A 259 7.12 16.36 0.11
CA HIS A 259 7.38 14.92 0.13
C HIS A 259 7.13 14.25 1.47
N LEU A 260 7.46 14.92 2.58
CA LEU A 260 7.38 14.32 3.91
C LEU A 260 5.98 14.46 4.55
N GLU A 261 5.14 15.38 4.05
CA GLU A 261 3.88 15.74 4.69
C GLU A 261 2.65 15.29 3.90
N ARG A 262 2.75 15.24 2.57
CA ARG A 262 1.59 15.06 1.70
C ARG A 262 1.28 13.59 1.47
N GLU A 263 0.00 13.23 1.59
CA GLU A 263 -0.48 11.87 1.36
C GLU A 263 -0.10 11.32 -0.03
N VAL A 264 0.25 10.03 -0.07
CA VAL A 264 0.53 9.29 -1.31
C VAL A 264 -0.75 8.63 -1.85
N GLY A 265 -1.32 9.20 -2.92
CA GLY A 265 -2.49 8.67 -3.61
C GLY A 265 -2.17 7.61 -4.67
N PHE A 266 -1.65 6.44 -4.28
CA PHE A 266 -1.21 5.41 -5.23
C PHE A 266 -2.35 4.74 -6.00
N LEU A 267 -3.45 4.34 -5.34
CA LEU A 267 -4.61 3.79 -6.03
C LEU A 267 -5.20 4.78 -7.06
N PRO A 268 -5.47 6.05 -6.71
CA PRO A 268 -5.88 7.05 -7.70
C PRO A 268 -4.91 7.17 -8.88
N ALA A 269 -3.60 7.12 -8.63
CA ALA A 269 -2.60 7.12 -9.70
C ALA A 269 -2.75 5.90 -10.63
N LEU A 270 -2.87 4.70 -10.08
CA LEU A 270 -3.09 3.46 -10.84
C LEU A 270 -4.35 3.52 -11.70
N VAL A 271 -5.47 4.01 -11.14
CA VAL A 271 -6.73 4.18 -11.87
C VAL A 271 -6.59 5.20 -12.99
N SER A 272 -5.92 6.33 -12.75
CA SER A 272 -5.68 7.37 -13.75
C SER A 272 -4.88 6.82 -14.94
N VAL A 273 -3.74 6.18 -14.68
CA VAL A 273 -2.87 5.67 -15.76
C VAL A 273 -3.49 4.46 -16.47
N ARG A 274 -4.33 3.68 -15.77
CA ARG A 274 -5.14 2.65 -16.41
C ARG A 274 -6.15 3.26 -17.38
N GLY A 275 -6.81 4.35 -16.99
CA GLY A 275 -7.72 5.11 -17.85
C GLY A 275 -7.05 5.70 -19.09
N GLU A 276 -5.75 6.00 -19.02
CA GLU A 276 -4.93 6.40 -20.16
C GLU A 276 -4.50 5.23 -21.07
N GLY A 277 -4.86 3.99 -20.73
CA GLY A 277 -4.61 2.80 -21.54
C GLY A 277 -3.34 2.02 -21.20
N PHE A 278 -2.64 2.37 -20.11
CA PHE A 278 -1.48 1.59 -19.66
C PHE A 278 -1.92 0.23 -19.09
N THR A 279 -1.23 -0.83 -19.53
CA THR A 279 -1.56 -2.23 -19.21
C THR A 279 -0.36 -3.03 -18.71
N HIS A 280 0.85 -2.49 -18.82
CA HIS A 280 2.10 -3.15 -18.47
C HIS A 280 2.83 -2.34 -17.39
N PHE A 281 3.28 -2.99 -16.33
CA PHE A 281 3.93 -2.36 -15.17
C PHE A 281 5.21 -3.11 -14.80
N LEU A 282 6.31 -2.40 -14.63
CA LEU A 282 7.60 -2.97 -14.25
C LEU A 282 8.11 -2.27 -13.00
N GLU A 283 8.33 -3.01 -11.93
CA GLU A 283 8.88 -2.46 -10.68
C GLU A 283 10.41 -2.44 -10.73
N CYS A 284 11.00 -1.27 -10.51
CA CYS A 284 12.44 -1.06 -10.52
C CYS A 284 13.11 -1.37 -9.17
N GLY A 285 12.39 -1.86 -8.17
CA GLY A 285 12.95 -2.18 -6.85
C GLY A 285 13.51 -3.60 -6.71
N ALA A 286 14.11 -3.86 -5.54
CA ALA A 286 14.67 -5.17 -5.16
C ALA A 286 13.66 -6.13 -4.52
N ARG A 287 12.37 -5.81 -4.61
CA ARG A 287 11.23 -6.59 -4.09
C ARG A 287 10.08 -6.53 -5.10
N ALA A 288 8.85 -6.76 -4.66
CA ALA A 288 7.66 -6.75 -5.51
C ALA A 288 6.49 -6.02 -4.86
N ALA A 289 6.76 -5.03 -4.00
CA ALA A 289 5.71 -4.43 -3.17
C ALA A 289 4.69 -3.67 -4.02
N LEU A 290 5.16 -2.90 -5.01
CA LEU A 290 4.26 -2.18 -5.91
C LEU A 290 3.61 -3.10 -6.93
N THR A 291 4.31 -4.15 -7.35
CA THR A 291 3.78 -5.20 -8.24
C THR A 291 2.61 -5.92 -7.58
N ASP A 292 2.75 -6.31 -6.33
CA ASP A 292 1.69 -6.97 -5.56
C ASP A 292 0.49 -6.00 -5.38
N LEU A 293 0.73 -4.70 -5.13
CA LEU A 293 -0.33 -3.67 -5.10
C LEU A 293 -1.03 -3.50 -6.45
N VAL A 294 -0.28 -3.45 -7.55
CA VAL A 294 -0.86 -3.32 -8.90
C VAL A 294 -1.76 -4.49 -9.21
N ASN A 295 -1.29 -5.72 -8.96
CA ASN A 295 -2.07 -6.95 -9.19
C ASN A 295 -3.34 -7.01 -8.33
N ALA A 296 -3.28 -6.50 -7.09
CA ALA A 296 -4.43 -6.45 -6.21
C ALA A 296 -5.51 -5.43 -6.64
N ASN A 297 -5.14 -4.39 -7.39
CA ASN A 297 -6.05 -3.27 -7.69
C ASN A 297 -6.44 -3.15 -9.17
N LEU A 298 -5.64 -3.69 -10.09
CA LEU A 298 -5.86 -3.60 -11.53
C LEU A 298 -5.95 -5.00 -12.15
N PRO A 299 -7.16 -5.53 -12.45
CA PRO A 299 -7.29 -6.78 -13.17
C PRO A 299 -6.84 -6.63 -14.63
N GLY A 300 -6.33 -7.72 -15.22
CA GLY A 300 -5.99 -7.77 -16.65
C GLY A 300 -4.78 -6.91 -17.04
N VAL A 301 -3.86 -6.67 -16.10
CA VAL A 301 -2.57 -6.01 -16.36
C VAL A 301 -1.43 -7.02 -16.32
N ARG A 302 -0.32 -6.68 -16.97
CA ARG A 302 0.92 -7.45 -16.92
C ARG A 302 1.90 -6.75 -16.00
N THR A 303 2.49 -7.50 -15.06
CA THR A 303 3.46 -6.95 -14.11
C THR A 303 4.77 -7.71 -14.12
N ALA A 304 5.89 -7.05 -13.83
CA ALA A 304 7.18 -7.69 -13.55
C ALA A 304 7.91 -7.02 -12.38
N ALA A 305 8.46 -7.85 -11.49
CA ALA A 305 9.37 -7.46 -10.41
C ALA A 305 10.73 -8.17 -10.62
N PRO A 306 11.62 -7.65 -11.48
CA PRO A 306 12.79 -8.38 -11.97
C PRO A 306 13.74 -8.82 -10.85
N VAL A 307 13.89 -7.98 -9.82
CA VAL A 307 14.83 -8.19 -8.72
C VAL A 307 14.11 -8.60 -7.42
N ARG A 308 12.89 -9.17 -7.49
CA ARG A 308 12.18 -9.76 -6.31
C ARG A 308 13.04 -10.77 -5.53
N GLN A 309 14.01 -11.37 -6.21
CA GLN A 309 15.05 -12.23 -5.65
C GLN A 309 16.37 -12.00 -6.40
N ARG A 310 17.49 -12.43 -5.81
CA ARG A 310 18.81 -12.35 -6.44
C ARG A 310 18.85 -13.17 -7.73
N ARG A 311 19.15 -12.52 -8.85
CA ARG A 311 19.25 -13.12 -10.19
C ARG A 311 20.60 -12.85 -10.84
N THR A 312 20.99 -13.74 -11.72
CA THR A 312 22.09 -13.52 -12.67
C THR A 312 21.67 -12.55 -13.77
N LEU A 313 22.66 -11.99 -14.47
CA LEU A 313 22.39 -11.08 -15.60
C LEU A 313 21.57 -11.74 -16.72
N ASP A 314 21.78 -13.03 -16.98
CA ASP A 314 21.06 -13.77 -18.02
C ASP A 314 19.61 -14.08 -17.60
N GLU A 315 19.38 -14.40 -16.33
CA GLU A 315 18.02 -14.52 -15.78
C GLU A 315 17.26 -13.19 -15.85
N LEU A 316 17.92 -12.05 -15.57
CA LEU A 316 17.30 -10.73 -15.72
C LEU A 316 16.98 -10.41 -17.18
N ARG A 317 17.90 -10.68 -18.12
CA ARG A 317 17.61 -10.59 -19.57
C ARG A 317 16.36 -11.37 -19.94
N GLY A 318 16.25 -12.61 -19.46
CA GLY A 318 15.09 -13.47 -19.70
C GLY A 318 13.79 -12.87 -19.15
N VAL A 319 13.81 -12.31 -17.94
CA VAL A 319 12.64 -11.65 -17.35
C VAL A 319 12.22 -10.43 -18.16
N PHE A 320 13.15 -9.55 -18.55
CA PHE A 320 12.83 -8.37 -19.34
C PHE A 320 12.31 -8.71 -20.75
N ALA A 321 12.92 -9.71 -21.40
CA ALA A 321 12.47 -10.18 -22.71
C ALA A 321 11.09 -10.84 -22.66
N ALA A 322 10.82 -11.63 -21.61
CA ALA A 322 9.51 -12.23 -21.39
C ALA A 322 8.45 -11.17 -21.10
N PHE A 323 8.80 -10.11 -20.37
CA PHE A 323 7.89 -9.00 -20.08
C PHE A 323 7.49 -8.22 -21.34
N SER A 324 8.43 -8.00 -22.27
CA SER A 324 8.21 -7.24 -23.51
C SER A 324 7.56 -8.03 -24.65
N SER A 325 7.45 -9.37 -24.55
CA SER A 325 6.83 -10.17 -25.60
C SER A 325 5.31 -9.99 -25.65
N THR A 326 4.79 -9.80 -26.87
CA THR A 326 3.37 -9.55 -27.18
C THR A 326 2.56 -10.83 -27.42
N GLU A 327 3.15 -12.02 -27.27
CA GLU A 327 2.42 -13.27 -27.48
C GLU A 327 1.36 -13.44 -26.37
N ALA A 328 0.12 -13.15 -26.75
CA ALA A 328 -1.09 -13.56 -26.05
C ALA A 328 -1.18 -15.08 -26.12
N GLY A 329 -0.72 -15.79 -25.09
CA GLY A 329 -0.78 -17.24 -25.08
C GLY A 329 -0.38 -17.85 -23.77
N SER A 330 -1.36 -18.49 -23.13
CA SER A 330 -1.27 -19.41 -21.98
C SER A 330 -0.72 -18.81 -20.68
N ASP A 331 -1.59 -18.75 -19.67
CA ASP A 331 -1.34 -19.28 -18.33
C ASP A 331 0.14 -19.62 -18.02
N THR A 332 1.00 -18.61 -17.92
CA THR A 332 2.30 -18.75 -17.27
C THR A 332 1.99 -18.55 -15.80
N GLY A 333 1.59 -19.66 -15.19
CA GLY A 333 1.10 -19.83 -13.83
C GLY A 333 1.28 -18.64 -12.91
N SER A 334 0.15 -18.21 -12.32
CA SER A 334 0.08 -17.88 -10.90
C SER A 334 1.47 -17.69 -10.26
N TRP A 335 2.04 -16.51 -10.41
CA TRP A 335 3.08 -16.04 -9.50
C TRP A 335 2.40 -15.55 -8.22
N THR A 336 1.43 -16.31 -7.72
CA THR A 336 0.74 -16.07 -6.45
C THR A 336 1.09 -17.19 -5.50
N THR A 337 2.18 -17.00 -4.76
CA THR A 337 2.23 -17.30 -3.32
C THR A 337 3.36 -16.46 -2.74
N GLY A 338 3.07 -15.19 -2.52
CA GLY A 338 3.79 -14.38 -1.55
C GLY A 338 2.74 -13.87 -0.59
N ALA A 339 2.77 -14.36 0.65
CA ALA A 339 2.04 -13.75 1.75
C ALA A 339 2.21 -12.22 1.73
N PRO A 340 1.27 -11.44 2.30
CA PRO A 340 1.50 -10.01 2.54
C PRO A 340 2.91 -9.81 3.14
N PRO A 341 3.58 -8.66 2.91
CA PRO A 341 4.92 -8.42 3.42
C PRO A 341 5.00 -8.90 4.87
N VAL A 342 5.81 -9.95 5.06
CA VAL A 342 5.78 -10.82 6.23
C VAL A 342 5.81 -9.98 7.50
N ALA A 343 4.72 -10.00 8.27
CA ALA A 343 4.79 -9.82 9.72
C ALA A 343 5.66 -10.96 10.25
N VAL A 344 6.96 -10.68 10.44
CA VAL A 344 7.90 -11.68 10.97
C VAL A 344 7.59 -11.84 12.46
N ALA A 345 7.29 -13.08 12.86
CA ALA A 345 7.00 -13.47 14.23
C ALA A 345 8.11 -13.05 15.22
N GLU A 346 7.69 -12.70 16.43
CA GLU A 346 8.52 -12.21 17.53
C GLU A 346 9.63 -13.20 17.92
N PRO A 347 10.89 -12.77 18.05
CA PRO A 347 11.84 -13.43 18.93
C PRO A 347 11.68 -12.94 20.38
N SER A 348 11.67 -13.91 21.28
CA SER A 348 11.58 -13.80 22.73
C SER A 348 12.59 -12.82 23.33
N THR A 349 12.15 -12.11 24.37
CA THR A 349 12.93 -11.19 25.23
C THR A 349 14.38 -11.64 25.50
N PRO A 350 15.40 -10.79 25.23
CA PRO A 350 16.74 -11.00 25.74
C PRO A 350 16.84 -10.67 27.24
N PRO A 351 17.72 -11.35 28.01
CA PRO A 351 17.87 -11.12 29.44
C PRO A 351 18.61 -9.81 29.74
N ALA A 352 18.25 -9.19 30.88
CA ALA A 352 18.86 -7.95 31.37
C ALA A 352 20.35 -8.10 31.71
N PRO A 353 21.19 -7.07 31.52
CA PRO A 353 22.59 -7.11 31.89
C PRO A 353 22.77 -6.94 33.41
N SER A 354 23.62 -7.80 33.98
CA SER A 354 24.14 -7.71 35.34
C SER A 354 25.37 -6.79 35.39
N ALA A 355 25.33 -5.76 36.23
CA ALA A 355 26.53 -5.19 36.84
C ALA A 355 26.14 -4.57 38.19
N GLY A 356 26.75 -5.07 39.26
CA GLY A 356 26.59 -4.54 40.61
C GLY A 356 27.59 -3.44 40.93
N THR A 357 27.21 -2.60 41.89
CA THR A 357 28.13 -1.99 42.87
C THR A 357 27.33 -1.62 44.13
N ASP A 358 27.92 -1.96 45.27
CA ASP A 358 27.45 -1.77 46.66
C ASP A 358 27.30 -0.30 47.07
N VAL A 359 26.20 0.02 47.77
CA VAL A 359 26.11 1.10 48.79
C VAL A 359 25.16 0.63 49.92
N PRO A 360 25.50 0.80 51.22
CA PRO A 360 24.82 0.17 52.37
C PRO A 360 23.54 0.91 52.85
N PRO A 361 22.75 0.33 53.77
CA PRO A 361 21.29 0.52 53.83
C PRO A 361 20.84 1.68 54.73
N VAL A 362 19.74 2.32 54.35
CA VAL A 362 18.93 3.19 55.22
C VAL A 362 17.52 2.61 55.29
N GLU A 363 17.03 2.44 56.51
CA GLU A 363 15.84 1.70 56.88
C GLU A 363 14.55 2.55 56.78
N ARG A 364 13.61 2.02 55.97
CA ARG A 364 12.13 2.10 55.97
C ARG A 364 11.38 3.39 56.34
N ALA A 365 10.50 3.79 55.40
CA ALA A 365 9.07 4.01 55.67
C ALA A 365 8.23 3.74 54.39
N GLU A 366 7.30 2.78 54.45
CA GLU A 366 6.28 2.51 53.43
C GLU A 366 5.14 3.54 53.49
N PRO A 367 4.60 3.98 52.34
CA PRO A 367 3.22 4.44 52.26
C PRO A 367 2.34 3.52 51.40
N ALA A 368 1.11 3.37 51.89
CA ALA A 368 0.09 2.43 51.45
C ALA A 368 -0.51 2.73 50.06
N ALA A 369 -0.99 1.67 49.41
CA ALA A 369 -1.71 1.67 48.14
C ALA A 369 -3.03 2.49 48.22
N PRO A 370 -3.45 3.17 47.13
CA PRO A 370 -4.75 3.81 47.08
C PRO A 370 -5.88 2.78 46.90
N ARG A 371 -6.94 3.04 47.66
CA ARG A 371 -8.16 2.26 47.82
C ARG A 371 -9.07 2.48 46.60
N VAL A 372 -9.48 1.41 45.93
CA VAL A 372 -10.51 1.44 44.88
C VAL A 372 -11.87 1.65 45.53
N GLU A 373 -12.53 2.74 45.17
CA GLU A 373 -13.89 3.07 45.60
C GLU A 373 -14.90 2.22 44.81
N GLN A 374 -15.66 1.39 45.52
CA GLN A 374 -16.72 0.56 44.95
C GLN A 374 -17.89 1.44 44.51
N VAL A 375 -18.17 1.46 43.21
CA VAL A 375 -19.45 1.94 42.69
C VAL A 375 -20.47 0.80 42.71
N VAL A 376 -21.57 1.07 43.38
CA VAL A 376 -22.73 0.22 43.65
C VAL A 376 -23.49 -0.08 42.36
N ALA A 377 -23.78 -1.37 42.13
CA ALA A 377 -24.67 -1.83 41.07
C ALA A 377 -26.15 -1.61 41.43
N PRO A 378 -27.03 -1.19 40.49
CA PRO A 378 -28.46 -1.39 40.64
C PRO A 378 -28.94 -2.70 40.00
N ALA A 379 -29.67 -3.44 40.82
CA ALA A 379 -30.83 -4.29 40.54
C ALA A 379 -30.91 -5.12 39.24
N ARG A 380 -30.86 -6.44 39.45
CA ARG A 380 -31.42 -7.46 38.54
C ARG A 380 -32.93 -7.26 38.40
N THR A 381 -33.42 -7.22 37.16
CA THR A 381 -34.83 -7.44 36.84
C THR A 381 -34.93 -8.55 35.80
N THR A 382 -35.52 -9.67 36.24
CA THR A 382 -36.21 -10.77 35.55
C THR A 382 -35.63 -11.40 34.26
N ALA A 383 -35.51 -12.73 34.32
CA ALA A 383 -35.25 -13.65 33.21
C ALA A 383 -36.35 -13.63 32.13
N PRO A 384 -36.04 -13.99 30.87
CA PRO A 384 -37.04 -14.18 29.82
C PRO A 384 -37.70 -15.57 29.95
N ALA A 385 -39.02 -15.63 29.74
CA ALA A 385 -39.74 -16.88 29.50
C ALA A 385 -39.64 -17.29 28.01
N PRO A 386 -39.68 -18.60 27.68
CA PRO A 386 -39.52 -19.10 26.31
C PRO A 386 -40.86 -19.40 25.60
N VAL A 387 -40.74 -19.76 24.29
CA VAL A 387 -41.73 -20.37 23.36
C VAL A 387 -42.54 -19.32 22.57
N GLU A 388 -42.62 -19.28 21.21
CA GLU A 388 -42.68 -20.30 20.14
C GLU A 388 -42.34 -19.69 18.74
N PRO A 389 -41.88 -20.46 17.73
CA PRO A 389 -41.74 -20.04 16.30
C PRO A 389 -42.97 -20.47 15.45
N PRO A 390 -42.97 -20.27 14.11
CA PRO A 390 -43.06 -19.04 13.31
C PRO A 390 -44.49 -18.86 12.70
N PRO A 391 -44.68 -17.95 11.73
CA PRO A 391 -45.37 -18.38 10.52
C PRO A 391 -44.45 -18.22 9.30
N SER A 392 -44.35 -19.34 8.58
CA SER A 392 -44.02 -19.41 7.17
C SER A 392 -44.84 -18.41 6.34
N GLY A 393 -44.15 -17.69 5.46
CA GLY A 393 -44.73 -16.98 4.33
C GLY A 393 -43.63 -16.26 3.57
N ALA A 394 -43.25 -16.78 2.40
CA ALA A 394 -42.63 -15.95 1.38
C ALA A 394 -43.61 -14.80 1.09
N GLY A 395 -43.37 -13.66 1.74
CA GLY A 395 -44.26 -12.52 1.74
C GLY A 395 -43.88 -11.59 0.61
N ASP A 396 -44.73 -11.59 -0.42
CA ASP A 396 -44.84 -10.67 -1.55
C ASP A 396 -43.52 -10.22 -2.21
N VAL A 397 -43.35 -10.55 -3.49
CA VAL A 397 -42.18 -10.15 -4.30
C VAL A 397 -41.91 -8.65 -4.17
N SER A 398 -42.96 -7.83 -4.04
CA SER A 398 -42.84 -6.38 -3.81
C SER A 398 -42.10 -6.01 -2.52
N GLY A 399 -42.33 -6.72 -1.40
CA GLY A 399 -41.65 -6.44 -0.13
C GLY A 399 -40.18 -6.85 -0.17
N LEU A 400 -39.87 -7.91 -0.91
CA LEU A 400 -38.49 -8.37 -1.07
C LEU A 400 -37.68 -7.48 -2.02
N VAL A 401 -38.30 -6.91 -3.05
CA VAL A 401 -37.67 -5.90 -3.91
C VAL A 401 -37.28 -4.66 -3.10
N ASP A 402 -38.12 -4.20 -2.18
CA ASP A 402 -37.79 -3.04 -1.33
C ASP A 402 -36.60 -3.35 -0.39
N GLU A 403 -36.52 -4.56 0.17
CA GLU A 403 -35.38 -4.95 1.00
C GLU A 403 -34.09 -5.14 0.19
N LEU A 404 -34.18 -5.71 -1.01
CA LEU A 404 -33.05 -5.84 -1.92
C LEU A 404 -32.57 -4.48 -2.42
N ARG A 405 -33.49 -3.53 -2.67
CA ARG A 405 -33.17 -2.15 -3.00
C ARG A 405 -32.26 -1.53 -1.94
N THR A 406 -32.67 -1.58 -0.67
CA THR A 406 -31.85 -1.06 0.44
C THR A 406 -30.50 -1.80 0.53
N LEU A 407 -30.49 -3.11 0.37
CA LEU A 407 -29.25 -3.92 0.42
C LEU A 407 -28.27 -3.54 -0.69
N TYR A 408 -28.75 -3.42 -1.93
CA TYR A 408 -27.94 -3.13 -3.10
C TYR A 408 -27.45 -1.68 -3.08
N ALA A 409 -28.34 -0.73 -2.76
CA ALA A 409 -28.01 0.69 -2.60
C ALA A 409 -26.90 0.92 -1.56
N SER A 410 -27.04 0.31 -0.39
CA SER A 410 -26.03 0.38 0.67
C SER A 410 -24.69 -0.24 0.25
N ALA A 411 -24.73 -1.36 -0.48
CA ALA A 411 -23.52 -2.08 -0.87
C ALA A 411 -22.70 -1.41 -1.98
N VAL A 412 -23.36 -0.72 -2.92
CA VAL A 412 -22.68 -0.07 -4.05
C VAL A 412 -22.56 1.46 -3.88
N GLY A 413 -23.28 2.04 -2.92
CA GLY A 413 -23.19 3.46 -2.59
C GLY A 413 -24.04 4.36 -3.50
N TYR A 414 -25.04 3.82 -4.19
CA TYR A 414 -26.04 4.60 -4.91
C TYR A 414 -27.24 4.91 -4.01
N PRO A 415 -27.95 6.03 -4.24
CA PRO A 415 -29.24 6.29 -3.60
C PRO A 415 -30.26 5.17 -3.92
N GLU A 416 -31.17 4.88 -2.98
CA GLU A 416 -32.19 3.83 -3.19
C GLU A 416 -33.10 4.13 -4.38
N GLU A 417 -33.32 5.41 -4.70
CA GLU A 417 -34.16 5.86 -5.81
C GLU A 417 -33.61 5.45 -7.19
N VAL A 418 -32.33 5.10 -7.27
CA VAL A 418 -31.68 4.63 -8.51
C VAL A 418 -32.05 3.18 -8.83
N PHE A 419 -32.53 2.42 -7.85
CA PHE A 419 -32.83 1.00 -7.97
C PHE A 419 -34.33 0.77 -8.18
N GLU A 420 -34.78 1.08 -9.39
CA GLU A 420 -36.11 0.63 -9.84
C GLU A 420 -36.14 -0.91 -9.92
N ALA A 421 -37.33 -1.51 -9.83
CA ALA A 421 -37.45 -2.97 -9.71
C ALA A 421 -36.93 -3.72 -10.96
N ASP A 422 -37.09 -3.12 -12.13
CA ASP A 422 -36.82 -3.65 -13.46
C ASP A 422 -35.54 -3.09 -14.11
N ILE A 423 -34.77 -2.25 -13.42
CA ILE A 423 -33.53 -1.69 -13.95
C ILE A 423 -32.46 -2.77 -14.16
N GLU A 424 -31.69 -2.69 -15.26
CA GLU A 424 -30.61 -3.63 -15.53
C GLU A 424 -29.38 -3.31 -14.67
N LEU A 425 -29.11 -4.18 -13.70
CA LEU A 425 -28.07 -3.96 -12.69
C LEU A 425 -26.67 -3.82 -13.32
N GLU A 426 -26.36 -4.59 -14.37
CA GLU A 426 -25.07 -4.51 -15.05
C GLU A 426 -25.05 -3.44 -16.14
N ALA A 427 -26.06 -3.41 -17.03
CA ALA A 427 -26.06 -2.53 -18.19
C ALA A 427 -26.28 -1.04 -17.83
N ASP A 428 -27.15 -0.77 -16.86
CA ASP A 428 -27.52 0.61 -16.48
C ASP A 428 -26.76 1.08 -15.23
N LEU A 429 -26.51 0.19 -14.26
CA LEU A 429 -25.87 0.55 -12.98
C LEU A 429 -24.41 0.10 -12.85
N GLY A 430 -23.88 -0.66 -13.83
CA GLY A 430 -22.49 -1.11 -13.84
C GLY A 430 -22.15 -2.11 -12.73
N ILE A 431 -23.14 -2.78 -12.15
CA ILE A 431 -22.97 -3.78 -11.09
C ILE A 431 -22.65 -5.12 -11.76
N ASP A 432 -21.36 -5.46 -11.81
CA ASP A 432 -20.87 -6.70 -12.42
C ASP A 432 -21.37 -7.98 -11.74
N SER A 433 -21.25 -9.10 -12.45
CA SER A 433 -21.70 -10.42 -12.00
C SER A 433 -21.02 -10.91 -10.71
N ILE A 434 -19.82 -10.44 -10.38
CA ILE A 434 -19.10 -10.82 -9.16
C ILE A 434 -19.79 -10.16 -7.95
N ARG A 435 -20.05 -8.85 -8.03
CA ARG A 435 -20.78 -8.12 -6.98
C ARG A 435 -22.22 -8.61 -6.82
N GLN A 436 -22.90 -8.91 -7.92
CA GLN A 436 -24.24 -9.50 -7.84
C GLN A 436 -24.25 -10.84 -7.12
N THR A 437 -23.23 -11.69 -7.37
CA THR A 437 -23.09 -12.98 -6.67
C THR A 437 -22.86 -12.79 -5.16
N GLU A 438 -22.02 -11.83 -4.77
CA GLU A 438 -21.79 -11.51 -3.36
C GLU A 438 -23.07 -11.00 -2.66
N LEU A 439 -23.81 -10.11 -3.31
CA LEU A 439 -25.05 -9.55 -2.75
C LEU A 439 -26.16 -10.59 -2.64
N LEU A 440 -26.26 -11.48 -3.63
CA LEU A 440 -27.17 -12.62 -3.57
C LEU A 440 -26.81 -13.56 -2.41
N GLN A 441 -25.52 -13.82 -2.16
CA GLN A 441 -25.09 -14.62 -1.01
C GLN A 441 -25.47 -13.97 0.32
N ARG A 442 -25.31 -12.64 0.45
CA ARG A 442 -25.74 -11.90 1.65
C ARG A 442 -27.25 -11.96 1.86
N ALA A 443 -28.04 -11.83 0.79
CA ALA A 443 -29.49 -11.98 0.85
C ALA A 443 -29.88 -13.42 1.27
N ARG A 444 -29.23 -14.44 0.70
CA ARG A 444 -29.49 -15.85 1.05
C ARG A 444 -29.14 -16.16 2.50
N GLN A 445 -28.04 -15.62 3.03
CA GLN A 445 -27.69 -15.75 4.45
C GLN A 445 -28.71 -15.06 5.37
N LYS A 446 -29.22 -13.88 4.97
CA LYS A 446 -30.22 -13.14 5.73
C LYS A 446 -31.53 -13.92 5.89
N TYR A 447 -31.93 -14.69 4.87
CA TYR A 447 -33.18 -15.46 4.86
C TYR A 447 -32.99 -16.97 5.07
N ASP A 448 -31.80 -17.42 5.47
CA ASP A 448 -31.45 -18.84 5.68
C ASP A 448 -31.81 -19.76 4.49
N LEU A 449 -31.50 -19.30 3.28
CA LEU A 449 -31.85 -19.98 2.02
C LEU A 449 -30.76 -20.95 1.55
N PRO A 450 -31.14 -22.12 1.00
CA PRO A 450 -30.20 -23.17 0.62
C PRO A 450 -29.26 -22.75 -0.52
N GLU A 451 -28.09 -23.39 -0.60
CA GLU A 451 -27.20 -23.30 -1.75
C GLU A 451 -27.82 -23.95 -2.99
N ALA A 452 -27.71 -23.26 -4.11
CA ALA A 452 -28.16 -23.69 -5.42
C ALA A 452 -27.17 -23.18 -6.47
N ASP A 453 -26.89 -24.00 -7.47
CA ASP A 453 -26.03 -23.65 -8.60
C ASP A 453 -26.80 -22.75 -9.58
N ILE A 454 -26.71 -21.44 -9.34
CA ILE A 454 -27.49 -20.43 -10.06
C ILE A 454 -26.57 -19.65 -10.99
N ARG A 455 -26.99 -19.54 -12.27
CA ARG A 455 -26.36 -18.62 -13.22
C ARG A 455 -26.88 -17.21 -12.98
N ILE A 456 -26.06 -16.39 -12.32
CA ILE A 456 -26.42 -15.01 -11.97
C ILE A 456 -26.79 -14.14 -13.19
N THR A 457 -26.25 -14.48 -14.37
CA THR A 457 -26.55 -13.80 -15.65
C THR A 457 -28.01 -13.88 -16.07
N ASP A 458 -28.78 -14.81 -15.50
CA ASP A 458 -30.20 -14.99 -15.80
C ASP A 458 -31.09 -14.07 -14.94
N TYR A 459 -30.49 -13.34 -13.98
CA TYR A 459 -31.17 -12.50 -12.99
C TYR A 459 -30.59 -11.08 -12.97
N THR A 460 -30.92 -10.31 -14.00
CA THR A 460 -30.32 -8.99 -14.26
C THR A 460 -30.99 -7.82 -13.54
N THR A 461 -32.13 -8.05 -12.87
CA THR A 461 -32.93 -7.00 -12.19
C THR A 461 -33.27 -7.38 -10.74
N LEU A 462 -33.60 -6.41 -9.89
CA LEU A 462 -34.01 -6.68 -8.51
C LEU A 462 -35.29 -7.52 -8.43
N GLU A 463 -36.23 -7.33 -9.36
CA GLU A 463 -37.44 -8.14 -9.46
C GLU A 463 -37.13 -9.61 -9.78
N SER A 464 -36.21 -9.86 -10.73
CA SER A 464 -35.80 -11.23 -11.06
C SER A 464 -35.12 -11.94 -9.88
N ILE A 465 -34.31 -11.20 -9.10
CA ILE A 465 -33.63 -11.72 -7.91
C ILE A 465 -34.62 -11.96 -6.78
N ALA A 466 -35.60 -11.07 -6.58
CA ALA A 466 -36.68 -11.30 -5.61
C ALA A 466 -37.51 -12.54 -5.97
N GLY A 467 -37.78 -12.77 -7.27
CA GLY A 467 -38.40 -13.98 -7.78
C GLY A 467 -37.58 -15.24 -7.43
N LEU A 468 -36.28 -15.23 -7.72
CA LEU A 468 -35.36 -16.32 -7.39
C LEU A 468 -35.35 -16.67 -5.90
N LEU A 469 -35.21 -15.66 -5.03
CA LEU A 469 -35.18 -15.87 -3.58
C LEU A 469 -36.52 -16.42 -3.06
N THR A 470 -37.64 -16.00 -3.67
CA THR A 470 -38.97 -16.55 -3.39
C THR A 470 -39.07 -18.02 -3.80
N GLU A 471 -38.54 -18.39 -4.97
CA GLU A 471 -38.52 -19.78 -5.45
C GLU A 471 -37.61 -20.69 -4.61
N LEU A 472 -36.45 -20.18 -4.17
CA LEU A 472 -35.54 -20.87 -3.26
C LEU A 472 -36.19 -21.09 -1.90
N GLY A 473 -36.86 -20.08 -1.35
CA GLY A 473 -37.61 -20.19 -0.08
C GLY A 473 -38.80 -21.14 -0.17
N ALA A 474 -39.39 -21.30 -1.35
CA ALA A 474 -40.46 -22.26 -1.62
C ALA A 474 -39.95 -23.67 -1.97
N GLY A 475 -38.64 -23.89 -2.02
CA GLY A 475 -38.02 -25.18 -2.37
C GLY A 475 -38.30 -25.65 -3.81
N ARG A 476 -38.57 -24.73 -4.74
CA ARG A 476 -38.96 -25.03 -6.12
C ARG A 476 -37.79 -25.05 -7.11
N VAL A 477 -36.62 -24.58 -6.69
CA VAL A 477 -35.38 -24.65 -7.48
C VAL A 477 -34.68 -25.96 -7.16
N ARG A 478 -34.45 -26.81 -8.16
CA ARG A 478 -33.64 -28.03 -7.99
C ARG A 478 -32.19 -27.61 -7.72
N ALA A 479 -31.63 -28.10 -6.62
CA ALA A 479 -30.24 -27.94 -6.24
C ALA A 479 -29.26 -28.40 -7.33
#